data_AF-A0A090T2Q5-F1
#
_entry.id   AF-A0A090T2Q5-F1
#
_cell.length_a   1.000
_cell.length_b   1.000
_cell.length_c   1.000
_cell.angle_alpha   90.00
_cell.angle_beta   90.00
_cell.angle_gamma   90.00
#
_symmetry.space_group_name_H-M   'P 1'
#
loop_
_entity.id
_entity.type
_entity.pdbx_description
1 polymer ?
#
loop_
_entity_poly.entity_id
_entity_poly.type
_entity_poly.pdbx_seq_one_letter_code
_entity_poly.pdbx_strand_id
1 'polypeptide(L)'
;MQLGALAAGEKGREYLPQLETYAEAIGLAFQVQDDILDIVGDTETLGKPQGSDVELNKSTYPALLGLEGAQQKATQLFEEALCALQAIPYNTQLLEDFARYVIERNN
;
A
#
# COMPACT_ATOMS: atom_id res chain seq x y z
N MET A 1 -9.45 -2.73 -10.07
CA MET A 1 -9.32 -4.21 -9.97
C MET A 1 -10.60 -4.94 -10.37
N GLN A 2 -11.81 -4.50 -9.97
CA GLN A 2 -13.08 -5.13 -10.39
C GLN A 2 -13.26 -5.27 -11.92
N LEU A 3 -12.79 -4.32 -12.72
CA LEU A 3 -12.85 -4.40 -14.20
C LEU A 3 -11.96 -5.50 -14.81
N GLY A 4 -10.83 -5.86 -14.17
CA GLY A 4 -9.94 -6.92 -14.65
C GLY A 4 -10.47 -8.32 -14.35
N ALA A 5 -11.07 -8.52 -13.17
CA ALA A 5 -11.66 -9.80 -12.78
C ALA A 5 -12.92 -10.14 -13.59
N LEU A 6 -13.71 -9.13 -13.99
CA LEU A 6 -14.86 -9.31 -14.87
C LEU A 6 -14.47 -9.70 -16.31
N ALA A 7 -13.29 -9.30 -16.78
CA ALA A 7 -12.78 -9.66 -18.10
C ALA A 7 -12.25 -11.11 -18.19
N ALA A 8 -11.93 -11.74 -17.05
CA ALA A 8 -11.38 -13.10 -16.98
C ALA A 8 -12.44 -14.23 -17.01
N GLY A 9 -13.73 -13.92 -17.16
CA GLY A 9 -14.80 -14.91 -17.22
C GLY A 9 -15.10 -15.60 -15.87
N GLU A 10 -15.80 -16.74 -15.89
CA GLU A 10 -16.25 -17.45 -14.66
C GLU A 10 -15.10 -17.84 -13.71
N LYS A 11 -13.91 -18.16 -14.24
CA LYS A 11 -12.74 -18.51 -13.41
C LYS A 11 -12.17 -17.34 -12.62
N GLY A 12 -12.32 -16.10 -13.11
CA GLY A 12 -11.95 -14.89 -12.37
C GLY A 12 -12.86 -14.62 -11.17
N ARG A 13 -14.09 -15.16 -11.18
CA ARG A 13 -15.05 -15.00 -10.07
C ARG A 13 -14.74 -15.90 -8.87
N GLU A 14 -14.12 -17.06 -9.11
CA GLU A 14 -13.75 -18.00 -8.04
C GLU A 14 -12.69 -17.42 -7.10
N TYR A 15 -11.76 -16.63 -7.65
CA TYR A 15 -10.66 -15.98 -6.90
C TYR A 15 -10.90 -14.48 -6.67
N LEU A 16 -12.12 -14.01 -6.94
CA LEU A 16 -12.48 -12.61 -6.78
C LEU A 16 -12.27 -12.10 -5.34
N PRO A 17 -12.61 -12.87 -4.28
CA PRO A 17 -12.33 -12.43 -2.90
C PRO A 17 -10.85 -12.22 -2.63
N GLN A 18 -9.98 -13.11 -3.11
CA GLN A 18 -8.53 -13.00 -2.96
C GLN A 18 -7.98 -11.79 -3.71
N LEU A 19 -8.48 -11.56 -4.92
CA LEU A 19 -8.10 -10.38 -5.72
C LEU A 19 -8.61 -9.08 -5.11
N GLU A 20 -9.77 -9.09 -4.44
CA GLU A 20 -10.28 -7.95 -3.67
C GLU A 20 -9.41 -7.67 -2.45
N THR A 21 -9.10 -8.68 -1.62
CA THR A 21 -8.18 -8.51 -0.47
C THR A 21 -6.82 -7.98 -0.93
N TYR A 22 -6.25 -8.55 -1.99
CA TYR A 22 -5.01 -8.05 -2.58
C TYR A 22 -5.14 -6.58 -3.03
N ALA A 23 -6.22 -6.23 -3.73
CA ALA A 23 -6.44 -4.87 -4.23
C ALA A 23 -6.59 -3.85 -3.10
N GLU A 24 -7.33 -4.20 -2.05
CA GLU A 24 -7.54 -3.36 -0.87
C GLU A 24 -6.24 -3.16 -0.10
N ALA A 25 -5.50 -4.25 0.16
CA ALA A 25 -4.23 -4.20 0.86
C ALA A 25 -3.19 -3.34 0.11
N ILE A 26 -3.06 -3.53 -1.20
CA ILE A 26 -2.13 -2.73 -2.02
C ILE A 26 -2.58 -1.28 -2.17
N GLY A 27 -3.88 -1.03 -2.34
CA GLY A 27 -4.42 0.34 -2.38
C GLY A 27 -4.11 1.11 -1.10
N LEU A 28 -4.24 0.44 0.06
CA LEU A 28 -3.91 1.03 1.34
C LEU A 28 -2.41 1.20 1.54
N ALA A 29 -1.60 0.21 1.15
CA ALA A 29 -0.13 0.29 1.24
C ALA A 29 0.40 1.47 0.42
N PHE A 30 -0.18 1.73 -0.76
CA PHE A 30 0.17 2.87 -1.59
C PHE A 30 -0.10 4.20 -0.89
N GLN A 31 -1.26 4.35 -0.25
CA GLN A 31 -1.60 5.57 0.51
C GLN A 31 -0.65 5.79 1.70
N VAL A 32 -0.36 4.72 2.44
CA VAL A 32 0.58 4.78 3.58
C VAL A 32 1.98 5.19 3.10
N GLN A 33 2.45 4.62 1.99
CA GLN A 33 3.75 4.96 1.43
C GLN A 33 3.81 6.40 0.91
N ASP A 34 2.75 6.89 0.25
CA ASP A 34 2.65 8.28 -0.22
C ASP A 34 2.73 9.27 0.95
N ASP A 35 1.99 9.00 2.05
CA ASP A 35 2.05 9.80 3.28
C ASP A 35 3.46 9.80 3.92
N ILE A 36 4.17 8.67 3.88
CA ILE A 36 5.56 8.56 4.37
C ILE A 36 6.49 9.42 3.53
N LEU A 37 6.40 9.32 2.20
CA LEU A 37 7.24 10.08 1.26
C LEU A 37 7.00 11.59 1.39
N ASP A 38 5.75 12.02 1.56
CA ASP A 38 5.42 13.44 1.77
C ASP A 38 6.13 13.99 3.02
N ILE A 39 6.07 13.27 4.15
CA ILE A 39 6.67 13.73 5.41
C ILE A 39 8.21 13.70 5.36
N VAL A 40 8.80 12.65 4.80
CA VAL A 40 10.26 12.54 4.68
C VAL A 40 10.79 13.60 3.71
N GLY A 41 10.14 13.75 2.55
CA GLY A 41 10.50 14.74 1.54
C GLY A 41 10.38 16.18 2.05
N ASP A 42 9.31 16.50 2.80
CA ASP A 42 9.16 17.80 3.45
C ASP A 42 10.25 18.03 4.51
N THR A 43 10.59 17.01 5.29
CA THR A 43 11.64 17.12 6.32
C THR A 43 13.01 17.39 5.70
N GLU A 44 13.38 16.69 4.62
CA GLU A 44 14.63 16.94 3.89
C GLU A 44 14.64 18.29 3.19
N THR A 45 13.52 18.71 2.59
CA THR A 45 13.42 19.96 1.83
C THR A 45 13.40 21.20 2.74
N LEU A 46 12.76 21.11 3.92
CA LEU A 46 12.59 22.24 4.85
C LEU A 46 13.71 22.34 5.89
N GLY A 47 14.56 21.32 6.04
CA GLY A 47 15.76 21.35 6.88
C GLY A 47 15.51 21.62 8.38
N LYS A 48 14.28 21.47 8.84
CA LYS A 48 13.87 21.63 10.25
C LYS A 48 13.09 20.39 10.69
N PRO A 49 13.34 19.83 11.89
CA PRO A 49 12.47 18.82 12.44
C PRO A 49 11.07 19.42 12.54
N GLN A 50 10.10 18.77 11.87
CA GLN A 50 8.72 19.23 11.80
C GLN A 50 8.14 19.28 13.23
N GLY A 51 8.12 20.49 13.80
CA GLY A 51 7.60 20.77 15.13
C GLY A 51 6.89 22.13 15.22
N SER A 52 6.77 22.84 14.10
CA SER A 52 5.90 24.00 13.97
C SER A 52 4.91 23.73 12.86
N ASP A 53 3.89 22.94 13.18
CA ASP A 53 2.53 23.40 13.00
C ASP A 53 1.59 22.30 13.44
N VAL A 54 0.86 22.62 14.50
CA VAL A 54 -0.34 21.95 15.00
C VAL A 54 -1.49 22.08 13.97
N GLU A 55 -1.21 22.33 12.68
CA GLU A 55 -2.16 22.87 11.70
C GLU A 55 -2.31 22.11 10.37
N LEU A 56 -1.89 20.85 10.28
CA LEU A 56 -2.41 19.97 9.23
C LEU A 56 -3.40 18.99 9.85
N ASN A 57 -4.66 19.41 9.87
CA ASN A 57 -5.88 18.61 10.14
C ASN A 57 -6.06 17.41 9.17
N LYS A 58 -5.00 16.94 8.52
CA LYS A 58 -4.97 15.70 7.77
C LYS A 58 -4.49 14.61 8.72
N SER A 59 -5.39 13.72 9.11
CA SER A 59 -5.00 12.44 9.73
C SER A 59 -4.30 11.58 8.69
N THR A 60 -3.00 11.78 8.51
CA THR A 60 -2.13 10.90 7.70
C THR A 60 -1.63 9.73 8.55
N TYR A 61 -1.23 8.64 7.91
CA TYR A 61 -0.77 7.44 8.63
C TYR A 61 0.41 7.69 9.58
N PRO A 62 1.46 8.44 9.19
CA PRO A 62 2.57 8.70 10.10
C PRO A 62 2.23 9.68 11.23
N ALA A 63 1.25 10.57 11.04
CA ALA A 63 0.75 11.43 12.11
C ALA A 63 0.00 10.64 13.20
N LEU A 64 -0.68 9.55 12.80
CA LEU A 64 -1.43 8.67 13.72
C LEU A 64 -0.56 7.58 14.35
N LEU A 65 0.34 6.97 13.60
CA LEU A 65 1.11 5.77 14.00
C LEU A 65 2.59 6.06 14.29
N GLY A 66 3.06 7.28 13.99
CA GLY A 66 4.49 7.57 13.85
C GLY A 66 5.06 7.03 12.54
N LEU A 67 6.22 7.54 12.13
CA LEU A 67 6.92 7.12 10.91
C LEU A 67 7.20 5.60 10.89
N GLU A 68 7.73 5.08 12.01
CA GLU A 68 8.03 3.66 12.15
C GLU A 68 6.75 2.80 12.11
N GLY A 69 5.67 3.26 12.77
CA GLY A 69 4.38 2.57 12.74
C GLY A 69 3.73 2.56 11.36
N ALA A 70 3.87 3.64 10.59
CA ALA A 70 3.43 3.70 9.20
C ALA A 70 4.24 2.75 8.31
N GLN A 71 5.57 2.68 8.45
CA GLN A 71 6.41 1.73 7.72
C GLN A 71 6.06 0.27 8.04
N GLN A 72 5.83 -0.04 9.31
CA GLN A 72 5.35 -1.35 9.74
C GLN A 72 3.97 -1.65 9.13
N LYS A 73 3.05 -0.66 9.08
CA LYS A 73 1.73 -0.84 8.47
C LYS A 73 1.82 -1.11 6.97
N ALA A 74 2.69 -0.41 6.25
CA ALA A 74 2.93 -0.67 4.83
C ALA A 74 3.48 -2.10 4.60
N THR A 75 4.39 -2.55 5.46
CA THR A 75 4.94 -3.91 5.41
C THR A 75 3.87 -4.97 5.68
N GLN A 76 3.02 -4.77 6.69
CA GLN A 76 1.90 -5.68 7.00
C GLN A 76 0.92 -5.79 5.83
N LEU A 77 0.58 -4.66 5.19
CA LEU A 77 -0.33 -4.65 4.04
C LEU A 77 0.29 -5.35 2.82
N PHE A 78 1.60 -5.23 2.64
CA PHE A 78 2.32 -5.99 1.62
C PHE A 78 2.27 -7.50 1.87
N GLU A 79 2.52 -7.94 3.10
CA GLU A 79 2.42 -9.35 3.48
C GLU A 79 0.99 -9.89 3.30
N GLU A 80 -0.02 -9.10 3.68
CA GLU A 80 -1.44 -9.43 3.48
C GLU A 80 -1.78 -9.60 2.00
N ALA A 81 -1.28 -8.69 1.15
CA ALA A 81 -1.45 -8.78 -0.30
C ALA A 81 -0.80 -10.05 -0.87
N LEU A 82 0.43 -10.37 -0.48
CA LEU A 82 1.11 -11.60 -0.93
C LEU A 82 0.38 -12.86 -0.45
N CYS A 83 -0.09 -12.87 0.80
CA CYS A 83 -0.84 -13.99 1.36
C CYS A 83 -2.14 -14.24 0.57
N ALA A 84 -2.86 -13.18 0.18
CA ALA A 84 -4.05 -13.30 -0.65
C ALA A 84 -3.74 -13.92 -2.04
N LEU A 85 -2.58 -13.61 -2.62
CA LEU A 85 -2.16 -14.19 -3.90
C LEU A 85 -1.77 -15.67 -3.81
N GLN A 86 -1.24 -16.14 -2.67
CA GLN A 86 -0.85 -17.55 -2.48
C GLN A 86 -2.01 -18.54 -2.65
N ALA A 87 -3.25 -18.09 -2.41
CA ALA A 87 -4.45 -18.92 -2.57
C ALA A 87 -4.89 -19.06 -4.03
N ILE A 88 -4.24 -18.36 -4.97
CA ILE A 88 -4.55 -18.41 -6.40
C ILE A 88 -3.61 -19.41 -7.08
N PRO A 89 -4.11 -20.51 -7.68
CA PRO A 89 -3.27 -21.56 -8.28
C PRO A 89 -2.71 -21.18 -9.67
N TYR A 90 -2.65 -19.88 -9.99
CA TYR A 90 -2.18 -19.35 -11.27
C TYR A 90 -0.93 -18.49 -11.06
N ASN A 91 -0.26 -18.12 -12.15
CA ASN A 91 0.91 -17.24 -12.07
C ASN A 91 0.51 -15.83 -11.60
N THR A 92 0.90 -15.48 -10.38
CA THR A 92 0.68 -14.18 -9.73
C THR A 92 1.91 -13.27 -9.74
N GLN A 93 3.01 -13.66 -10.39
CA GLN A 93 4.29 -12.95 -10.33
C GLN A 93 4.19 -11.45 -10.63
N LEU A 94 3.40 -11.07 -11.65
CA LEU A 94 3.23 -9.66 -12.01
C LEU A 94 2.54 -8.84 -10.90
N LEU A 95 1.62 -9.46 -10.16
CA LEU A 95 0.95 -8.82 -9.03
C LEU A 95 1.90 -8.72 -7.82
N GLU A 96 2.71 -9.76 -7.57
CA GLU A 96 3.73 -9.73 -6.52
C GLU A 96 4.79 -8.66 -6.79
N ASP A 97 5.25 -8.55 -8.04
CA ASP A 97 6.21 -7.52 -8.46
C ASP A 97 5.62 -6.12 -8.32
N PHE A 98 4.33 -5.94 -8.66
CA PHE A 98 3.63 -4.68 -8.45
C PHE A 98 3.50 -4.33 -6.97
N ALA A 99 3.12 -5.29 -6.13
CA ALA A 99 3.05 -5.11 -4.68
C ALA A 99 4.39 -4.66 -4.10
N ARG A 100 5.48 -5.28 -4.56
CA ARG A 100 6.84 -4.94 -4.14
C ARG A 100 7.21 -3.53 -4.59
N TYR A 101 6.91 -3.19 -5.85
CA TYR A 101 7.14 -1.85 -6.37
C TYR A 101 6.43 -0.76 -5.54
N VAL A 102 5.22 -1.03 -5.04
CA VAL A 102 4.46 -0.07 -4.23
C VAL A 102 5.18 0.25 -2.91
N ILE A 103 5.75 -0.73 -2.22
CA ILE A 103 6.45 -0.51 -0.95
C ILE A 103 7.90 -0.05 -1.11
N GLU A 104 8.58 -0.44 -2.19
CA GLU A 104 9.97 -0.06 -2.47
C GLU A 104 10.07 1.31 -3.19
N ARG A 105 8.93 1.96 -3.45
CA ARG A 105 8.86 3.25 -4.14
C ARG A 105 9.59 4.32 -3.32
N ASN A 106 10.76 4.72 -3.84
CA ASN A 106 11.66 5.72 -3.25
C ASN A 106 11.88 6.96 -4.14
N ASN A 107 10.99 7.19 -5.13
CA ASN A 107 11.08 8.11 -6.27
C ASN A 107 11.87 7.59 -7.48
#